data_AF-A0AAV5C4J4-F1
#
_entry.id   AF-A0AAV5C4J4-F1
#
_cell.length_a   1.000
_cell.length_b   1.000
_cell.length_c   1.000
_cell.angle_alpha   90.00
_cell.angle_beta   90.00
_cell.angle_gamma   90.00
#
_symmetry.space_group_name_H-M   'P 1'
#
loop_
_entity.id
_entity.type
_entity.pdbx_description
1 polymer ?
#
loop_
_entity_poly.entity_id
_entity_poly.type
_entity_poly.pdbx_seq_one_letter_code
_entity_poly.pdbx_strand_id
1 'polypeptide(L)'
;MAAPAADSSGGDRYRSHLAGEGEKDTVWRHGAPPTYDAVNALFEAERTQEWPAGSLEETVQNAIKTWEMEMSHKARLSDFKTVSPGRFSLSVNGGPALSGEEALAVGSYNALLSSPMLATTGAYDAAVETFKSSHDLFRAALPRGFAWEVLRVYSAPPVIVFKFRHWGHMEGPYKGHAPTGEKVEFHGVAVLKVDEQLRAEDVEVYYDPGELLGGLIKGAQDDVVEEERGEVALAERLSEAATVSPSGADQPPQGCPFLSAGKPE
;
A
#
# COMPACT_ATOMS: atom_id res chain seq x y z
N MET A 1 3.96 11.16 -43.88
CA MET A 1 3.35 9.89 -43.45
C MET A 1 2.38 10.22 -42.33
N ALA A 2 1.12 9.81 -42.47
CA ALA A 2 0.07 10.13 -41.52
C ALA A 2 0.32 9.41 -40.19
N ALA A 3 0.16 10.13 -39.07
CA ALA A 3 0.11 9.52 -37.75
C ALA A 3 -1.02 8.48 -37.71
N PRO A 4 -0.84 7.32 -37.04
CA PRO A 4 -1.97 6.44 -36.82
C PRO A 4 -3.01 7.21 -35.99
N ALA A 5 -4.24 7.19 -36.47
CA ALA A 5 -5.39 7.73 -35.75
C ALA A 5 -5.49 7.03 -34.40
N ALA A 6 -5.82 7.79 -33.35
CA ALA A 6 -6.19 7.23 -32.06
C ALA A 6 -7.36 6.27 -32.28
N ASP A 7 -7.11 4.98 -32.06
CA ASP A 7 -8.12 3.94 -32.16
C ASP A 7 -9.07 4.13 -30.97
N SER A 8 -10.25 4.69 -31.23
CA SER A 8 -11.30 4.92 -30.23
C SER A 8 -12.10 3.65 -29.92
N SER A 9 -11.51 2.46 -30.09
CA SER A 9 -12.13 1.18 -29.77
C SER A 9 -11.70 0.68 -28.38
N GLY A 10 -12.42 1.10 -27.34
CA GLY A 10 -12.58 0.34 -26.09
C GLY A 10 -11.35 0.04 -25.22
N GLY A 11 -10.21 0.74 -25.40
CA GLY A 11 -8.99 0.57 -24.60
C GLY A 11 -8.67 1.77 -23.70
N ASP A 12 -7.92 1.53 -22.62
CA ASP A 12 -7.36 2.60 -21.77
C ASP A 12 -6.22 3.34 -22.48
N ARG A 13 -6.19 4.67 -22.40
CA ARG A 13 -5.19 5.51 -23.11
C ARG A 13 -3.77 5.34 -22.58
N TYR A 14 -3.61 5.00 -21.31
CA TYR A 14 -2.31 4.97 -20.62
C TYR A 14 -1.80 3.58 -20.30
N ARG A 15 -2.68 2.57 -20.41
CA ARG A 15 -2.40 1.19 -20.06
C ARG A 15 -2.59 0.31 -21.27
N SER A 16 -1.50 -0.25 -21.78
CA SER A 16 -1.56 -1.32 -22.76
C SER A 16 -1.98 -2.63 -22.08
N HIS A 17 -2.21 -3.69 -22.87
CA HIS A 17 -2.44 -5.05 -22.34
C HIS A 17 -3.62 -5.17 -21.35
N LEU A 18 -4.63 -4.28 -21.48
CA LEU A 18 -5.85 -4.30 -20.68
C LEU A 18 -7.00 -5.05 -21.39
N ALA A 19 -7.04 -4.98 -22.72
CA ALA A 19 -8.07 -5.58 -23.55
C ALA A 19 -7.51 -5.97 -24.92
N GLY A 20 -8.33 -6.65 -25.73
CA GLY A 20 -7.99 -7.10 -27.08
C GLY A 20 -7.61 -8.58 -27.16
N GLU A 21 -7.26 -9.02 -28.37
CA GLU A 21 -6.97 -10.44 -28.67
C GLU A 21 -5.87 -11.03 -27.78
N GLY A 22 -4.84 -10.24 -27.46
CA GLY A 22 -3.72 -10.67 -26.61
C GLY A 22 -4.08 -10.94 -25.15
N GLU A 23 -5.25 -10.50 -24.69
CA GLU A 23 -5.71 -10.64 -23.30
C GLU A 23 -6.88 -11.61 -23.15
N LYS A 24 -7.25 -12.36 -24.20
CA LYS A 24 -8.36 -13.33 -24.17
C LYS A 24 -8.16 -14.45 -23.14
N ASP A 25 -6.91 -14.86 -22.95
CA ASP A 25 -6.53 -15.95 -22.04
C ASP A 25 -5.97 -15.42 -20.71
N THR A 26 -6.02 -14.10 -20.49
CA THR A 26 -5.53 -13.46 -19.26
C THR A 26 -6.40 -13.86 -18.08
N VAL A 27 -5.77 -14.35 -17.01
CA VAL A 27 -6.48 -14.69 -15.77
C VAL A 27 -6.50 -13.47 -14.86
N TRP A 28 -7.65 -12.80 -14.83
CA TRP A 28 -7.89 -11.64 -13.98
C TRP A 28 -8.22 -12.06 -12.54
N ARG A 29 -7.61 -11.42 -11.54
CA ARG A 29 -7.87 -11.66 -10.11
C ARG A 29 -9.33 -11.49 -9.71
N HIS A 30 -10.06 -10.63 -10.43
CA HIS A 30 -11.47 -10.34 -10.19
C HIS A 30 -12.39 -10.82 -11.32
N GLY A 31 -11.90 -11.72 -12.18
CA GLY A 31 -12.68 -12.32 -13.27
C GLY A 31 -12.88 -11.45 -14.51
N ALA A 32 -12.50 -10.17 -14.47
CA ALA A 32 -12.59 -9.24 -15.59
C ALA A 32 -11.47 -8.18 -15.53
N PRO A 33 -11.13 -7.53 -16.65
CA PRO A 33 -10.22 -6.39 -16.66
C PRO A 33 -10.79 -5.22 -15.84
N PRO A 34 -9.94 -4.48 -15.11
CA PRO A 34 -10.36 -3.30 -14.35
C PRO A 34 -10.72 -2.11 -15.26
N THR A 35 -11.44 -1.14 -14.69
CA THR A 35 -11.67 0.18 -15.29
C THR A 35 -10.83 1.24 -14.58
N TYR A 36 -10.38 2.25 -15.32
CA TYR A 36 -9.48 3.30 -14.82
C TYR A 36 -10.01 4.72 -15.03
N ASP A 37 -11.28 4.88 -15.37
CA ASP A 37 -11.90 6.17 -15.69
C ASP A 37 -11.67 7.23 -14.61
N ALA A 38 -11.87 6.87 -13.34
CA ALA A 38 -11.70 7.78 -12.20
C ALA A 38 -10.25 8.29 -12.06
N VAL A 39 -9.26 7.38 -12.09
CA VAL A 39 -7.86 7.77 -11.93
C VAL A 39 -7.33 8.47 -13.18
N ASN A 40 -7.86 8.16 -14.36
CA ASN A 40 -7.51 8.84 -15.59
C ASN A 40 -8.04 10.27 -15.59
N ALA A 41 -9.27 10.50 -15.11
CA ALA A 41 -9.82 11.83 -14.92
C ALA A 41 -9.00 12.64 -13.91
N LEU A 42 -8.62 12.03 -12.78
CA LEU A 42 -7.72 12.64 -11.79
C LEU A 42 -6.36 13.01 -12.41
N PHE A 43 -5.77 12.07 -13.15
CA PHE A 43 -4.47 12.26 -13.81
C PHE A 43 -4.53 13.39 -14.84
N GLU A 44 -5.51 13.41 -15.74
CA GLU A 44 -5.65 14.49 -16.74
C GLU A 44 -5.90 15.86 -16.11
N ALA A 45 -6.65 15.90 -15.00
CA ALA A 45 -6.95 17.15 -14.31
C ALA A 45 -5.74 17.75 -13.57
N GLU A 46 -4.83 16.91 -13.07
CA GLU A 46 -3.79 17.33 -12.13
C GLU A 46 -2.35 17.08 -12.59
N ARG A 47 -2.13 16.43 -13.74
CA ARG A 47 -0.80 16.22 -14.33
C ARG A 47 -0.07 17.54 -14.55
N THR A 48 1.24 17.51 -14.43
CA THR A 48 2.11 18.67 -14.69
C THR A 48 2.89 18.54 -16.00
N GLN A 49 2.98 17.33 -16.54
CA GLN A 49 3.75 17.00 -17.73
C GLN A 49 2.84 16.50 -18.85
N GLU A 50 3.10 17.00 -20.05
CA GLU A 50 2.58 16.45 -21.29
C GLU A 50 3.75 16.02 -22.16
N TRP A 51 3.89 14.71 -22.37
CA TRP A 51 4.99 14.16 -23.14
C TRP A 51 4.63 14.04 -24.63
N PRO A 52 5.56 14.35 -25.55
CA PRO A 52 5.33 14.15 -26.98
C PRO A 52 5.04 12.68 -27.30
N ALA A 53 4.14 12.44 -28.25
CA ALA A 53 3.83 11.09 -28.70
C ALA A 53 5.10 10.36 -29.21
N GLY A 54 5.34 9.15 -28.73
CA GLY A 54 6.51 8.34 -29.03
C GLY A 54 7.80 8.74 -28.29
N SER A 55 7.73 9.69 -27.34
CA SER A 55 8.90 10.02 -26.52
C SER A 55 9.21 8.89 -25.52
N LEU A 56 10.44 8.89 -25.01
CA LEU A 56 10.84 7.93 -23.98
C LEU A 56 10.05 8.14 -22.70
N GLU A 57 9.75 9.39 -22.35
CA GLU A 57 8.95 9.73 -21.17
C GLU A 57 7.52 9.21 -21.28
N GLU A 58 6.86 9.36 -22.43
CA GLU A 58 5.53 8.77 -22.66
C GLU A 58 5.59 7.24 -22.57
N THR A 59 6.62 6.63 -23.18
CA THR A 59 6.82 5.19 -23.18
C THR A 59 6.98 4.65 -21.76
N VAL A 60 7.88 5.24 -20.97
CA VAL A 60 8.09 4.88 -19.56
C VAL A 60 6.82 5.13 -18.76
N GLN A 61 6.11 6.23 -19.05
CA GLN A 61 4.91 6.57 -18.30
C GLN A 61 3.83 5.49 -18.43
N ASN A 62 3.55 5.09 -19.66
CA ASN A 62 2.54 4.10 -19.95
C ASN A 62 2.99 2.69 -19.54
N ALA A 63 4.29 2.37 -19.66
CA ALA A 63 4.84 1.09 -19.21
C ALA A 63 4.66 0.87 -17.71
N ILE A 64 4.97 1.88 -16.87
CA ILE A 64 4.79 1.76 -15.42
C ILE A 64 3.31 1.68 -15.04
N LYS A 65 2.44 2.53 -15.61
CA LYS A 65 0.98 2.44 -15.38
C LYS A 65 0.41 1.08 -15.78
N THR A 66 0.93 0.49 -16.85
CA THR A 66 0.56 -0.86 -17.28
C THR A 66 1.08 -1.91 -16.30
N TRP A 67 2.33 -1.83 -15.88
CA TRP A 67 2.92 -2.74 -14.91
C TRP A 67 2.16 -2.74 -13.57
N GLU A 68 1.78 -1.57 -13.05
CA GLU A 68 0.96 -1.46 -11.83
C GLU A 68 -0.40 -2.17 -12.01
N MET A 69 -1.03 -2.01 -13.18
CA MET A 69 -2.26 -2.73 -13.53
C MET A 69 -2.04 -4.25 -13.55
N GLU A 70 -0.98 -4.72 -14.21
CA GLU A 70 -0.66 -6.15 -14.29
C GLU A 70 -0.44 -6.72 -12.88
N MET A 71 0.36 -6.05 -12.05
CA MET A 71 0.66 -6.45 -10.67
C MET A 71 -0.60 -6.53 -9.80
N SER A 72 -1.50 -5.55 -9.91
CA SER A 72 -2.71 -5.48 -9.08
C SER A 72 -3.88 -6.30 -9.61
N HIS A 73 -3.92 -6.67 -10.90
CA HIS A 73 -5.12 -7.28 -11.48
C HIS A 73 -4.91 -8.60 -12.21
N LYS A 74 -3.71 -8.91 -12.71
CA LYS A 74 -3.42 -10.22 -13.31
C LYS A 74 -3.01 -11.21 -12.22
N ALA A 75 -3.51 -12.44 -12.32
CA ALA A 75 -3.33 -13.46 -11.29
C ALA A 75 -2.04 -14.28 -11.46
N ARG A 76 -1.40 -14.22 -12.63
CA ARG A 76 -0.22 -15.03 -12.97
C ARG A 76 0.81 -14.18 -13.69
N LEU A 77 2.09 -14.39 -13.35
CA LEU A 77 3.20 -13.65 -13.96
C LEU A 77 3.34 -13.92 -15.47
N SER A 78 2.95 -15.10 -15.95
CA SER A 78 2.95 -15.43 -17.39
C SER A 78 2.07 -14.51 -18.24
N ASP A 79 1.08 -13.86 -17.62
CA ASP A 79 0.16 -12.96 -18.30
C ASP A 79 0.74 -11.53 -18.38
N PHE A 80 1.87 -11.26 -17.71
CA PHE A 80 2.52 -9.95 -17.70
C PHE A 80 3.29 -9.74 -18.99
N LYS A 81 3.15 -8.55 -19.58
CA LYS A 81 3.81 -8.16 -20.83
C LYS A 81 4.87 -7.08 -20.60
N THR A 82 4.81 -6.38 -19.46
CA THR A 82 5.73 -5.30 -19.13
C THR A 82 7.05 -5.76 -18.53
N VAL A 83 7.18 -7.04 -18.14
CA VAL A 83 8.37 -7.57 -17.45
C VAL A 83 9.05 -8.66 -18.27
N SER A 84 10.36 -8.77 -18.12
CA SER A 84 11.18 -9.81 -18.74
C SER A 84 10.94 -11.16 -18.04
N PRO A 85 10.42 -12.19 -18.76
CA PRO A 85 10.17 -13.49 -18.16
C PRO A 85 11.43 -14.10 -17.54
N GLY A 86 11.33 -14.51 -16.27
CA GLY A 86 12.42 -15.16 -15.53
C GLY A 86 13.61 -14.26 -15.19
N ARG A 87 13.52 -12.94 -15.45
CA ARG A 87 14.61 -11.99 -15.15
C ARG A 87 14.18 -10.81 -14.28
N PHE A 88 12.87 -10.61 -14.09
CA PHE A 88 12.32 -9.49 -13.34
C PHE A 88 12.68 -9.53 -11.85
N SER A 89 13.19 -8.40 -11.35
CA SER A 89 13.33 -8.10 -9.92
C SER A 89 12.83 -6.70 -9.56
N LEU A 90 12.35 -6.55 -8.32
CA LEU A 90 11.91 -5.29 -7.72
C LEU A 90 12.59 -5.10 -6.37
N SER A 91 13.28 -3.98 -6.17
CA SER A 91 13.82 -3.56 -4.87
C SER A 91 13.37 -2.14 -4.53
N VAL A 92 13.32 -1.86 -3.23
CA VAL A 92 12.80 -0.59 -2.71
C VAL A 92 13.74 -0.06 -1.64
N ASN A 93 14.14 1.20 -1.75
CA ASN A 93 14.95 1.93 -0.77
C ASN A 93 16.24 1.17 -0.36
N GLY A 94 16.87 0.47 -1.30
CA GLY A 94 18.07 -0.33 -1.06
C GLY A 94 17.85 -1.62 -0.27
N GLY A 95 16.59 -2.03 -0.07
CA GLY A 95 16.22 -3.30 0.54
C GLY A 95 16.44 -4.51 -0.38
N PRO A 96 16.17 -5.73 0.11
CA PRO A 96 16.29 -6.95 -0.68
C PRO A 96 15.41 -6.90 -1.94
N ALA A 97 15.93 -7.44 -3.04
CA ALA A 97 15.17 -7.59 -4.27
C ALA A 97 14.19 -8.76 -4.17
N LEU A 98 12.96 -8.55 -4.65
CA LEU A 98 11.93 -9.55 -4.84
C LEU A 98 11.92 -9.99 -6.30
N SER A 99 11.85 -11.29 -6.56
CA SER A 99 11.50 -11.83 -7.88
C SER A 99 10.07 -11.44 -8.28
N GLY A 100 9.72 -11.63 -9.56
CA GLY A 100 8.36 -11.40 -10.05
C GLY A 100 7.32 -12.27 -9.34
N GLU A 101 7.65 -13.52 -9.05
CA GLU A 101 6.81 -14.46 -8.33
C GLU A 101 6.58 -14.01 -6.87
N GLU A 102 7.63 -13.57 -6.18
CA GLU A 102 7.54 -13.04 -4.82
C GLU A 102 6.74 -11.75 -4.78
N ALA A 103 7.03 -10.79 -5.67
CA ALA A 103 6.30 -9.51 -5.75
C ALA A 103 4.81 -9.72 -6.06
N LEU A 104 4.47 -10.66 -6.95
CA LEU A 104 3.09 -11.02 -7.26
C LEU A 104 2.36 -11.66 -6.07
N ALA A 105 3.07 -12.48 -5.28
CA ALA A 105 2.52 -13.17 -4.13
C ALA A 105 2.23 -12.22 -2.97
N VAL A 106 3.16 -11.31 -2.65
CA VAL A 106 2.98 -10.34 -1.56
C VAL A 106 2.03 -9.20 -1.94
N GLY A 107 2.02 -8.81 -3.22
CA GLY A 107 1.22 -7.69 -3.74
C GLY A 107 1.96 -6.36 -3.76
N SER A 108 1.50 -5.44 -4.62
CA SER A 108 2.15 -4.15 -4.89
C SER A 108 2.38 -3.29 -3.64
N TYR A 109 1.34 -3.04 -2.83
CA TYR A 109 1.47 -2.24 -1.61
C TYR A 109 2.45 -2.86 -0.61
N ASN A 110 2.36 -4.17 -0.36
CA ASN A 110 3.27 -4.87 0.54
C ASN A 110 4.72 -4.85 0.03
N ALA A 111 4.93 -5.06 -1.27
CA ALA A 111 6.26 -4.98 -1.88
C ALA A 111 6.86 -3.58 -1.76
N LEU A 112 6.05 -2.54 -1.96
CA LEU A 112 6.51 -1.15 -1.97
C LEU A 112 6.65 -0.54 -0.57
N LEU A 113 5.85 -0.97 0.41
CA LEU A 113 5.80 -0.41 1.77
C LEU A 113 6.39 -1.35 2.84
N SER A 114 7.21 -2.34 2.45
CA SER A 114 7.90 -3.21 3.39
C SER A 114 9.01 -2.46 4.14
N SER A 115 8.66 -1.84 5.26
CA SER A 115 9.61 -1.14 6.13
C SER A 115 9.26 -1.32 7.62
N PRO A 116 10.21 -1.79 8.46
CA PRO A 116 9.99 -1.94 9.90
C PRO A 116 9.59 -0.64 10.62
N MET A 117 10.01 0.51 10.08
CA MET A 117 9.65 1.82 10.65
C MET A 117 8.15 2.11 10.50
N LEU A 118 7.55 1.69 9.39
CA LEU A 118 6.11 1.90 9.15
C LEU A 118 5.26 1.03 10.08
N ALA A 119 5.72 -0.19 10.36
CA ALA A 119 5.06 -1.07 11.32
C ALA A 119 5.15 -0.51 12.75
N THR A 120 6.34 -0.04 13.14
CA THR A 120 6.59 0.51 14.49
C THR A 120 5.75 1.77 14.78
N THR A 121 5.45 2.56 13.75
CA THR A 121 4.61 3.76 13.87
C THR A 121 3.12 3.48 13.73
N GLY A 122 2.72 2.22 13.48
CA GLY A 122 1.33 1.84 13.22
C GLY A 122 0.79 2.30 11.86
N ALA A 123 1.62 2.96 11.04
CA ALA A 123 1.21 3.55 9.78
C ALA A 123 0.89 2.50 8.71
N TYR A 124 1.69 1.43 8.64
CA TYR A 124 1.47 0.29 7.75
C TYR A 124 2.33 -0.91 8.16
N ASP A 125 1.76 -2.11 8.18
CA ASP A 125 2.50 -3.34 8.49
C ASP A 125 2.32 -4.38 7.37
N ALA A 126 3.33 -4.48 6.50
CA ALA A 126 3.33 -5.41 5.37
C ALA A 126 3.33 -6.88 5.79
N ALA A 127 3.71 -7.21 7.03
CA ALA A 127 3.67 -8.59 7.54
C ALA A 127 2.26 -9.01 7.99
N VAL A 128 1.40 -8.04 8.32
CA VAL A 128 0.00 -8.27 8.73
C VAL A 128 -0.96 -8.13 7.54
N GLU A 129 -0.69 -7.18 6.64
CA GLU A 129 -1.56 -6.91 5.51
C GLU A 129 -1.46 -8.01 4.44
N THR A 130 -2.62 -8.50 4.01
CA THR A 130 -2.74 -9.38 2.83
C THR A 130 -2.80 -8.54 1.55
N PHE A 131 -2.64 -9.18 0.38
CA PHE A 131 -2.93 -8.54 -0.90
C PHE A 131 -4.32 -7.86 -0.90
N LYS A 132 -5.35 -8.56 -0.39
CA LYS A 132 -6.72 -8.05 -0.39
C LYS A 132 -6.88 -6.88 0.58
N SER A 133 -6.43 -7.04 1.82
CA SER A 133 -6.62 -6.01 2.85
C SER A 133 -5.85 -4.72 2.54
N SER A 134 -4.62 -4.82 2.04
CA SER A 134 -3.85 -3.66 1.58
C SER A 134 -4.56 -2.91 0.45
N HIS A 135 -5.04 -3.62 -0.58
CA HIS A 135 -5.75 -2.97 -1.68
C HIS A 135 -7.09 -2.38 -1.25
N ASP A 136 -7.83 -3.04 -0.38
CA ASP A 136 -9.09 -2.50 0.16
C ASP A 136 -8.83 -1.23 0.99
N LEU A 137 -7.77 -1.22 1.79
CA LEU A 137 -7.37 -0.08 2.60
C LEU A 137 -7.06 1.16 1.75
N PHE A 138 -6.19 1.02 0.74
CA PHE A 138 -5.81 2.15 -0.11
C PHE A 138 -6.94 2.59 -1.05
N ARG A 139 -7.75 1.68 -1.57
CA ARG A 139 -8.92 2.05 -2.39
C ARG A 139 -10.00 2.76 -1.58
N ALA A 140 -10.20 2.35 -0.32
CA ALA A 140 -11.11 3.04 0.58
C ALA A 140 -10.61 4.46 0.85
N ALA A 141 -9.33 4.62 1.18
CA ALA A 141 -8.75 5.93 1.49
C ALA A 141 -8.69 6.89 0.29
N LEU A 142 -8.44 6.35 -0.91
CA LEU A 142 -8.22 7.10 -2.16
C LEU A 142 -9.25 6.71 -3.23
N PRO A 143 -10.55 7.06 -3.05
CA PRO A 143 -11.63 6.57 -3.90
C PRO A 143 -11.57 7.07 -5.36
N ARG A 144 -10.85 8.18 -5.62
CA ARG A 144 -10.58 8.69 -6.97
C ARG A 144 -9.46 7.93 -7.69
N GLY A 145 -8.80 7.01 -6.99
CA GLY A 145 -7.60 6.31 -7.43
C GLY A 145 -6.30 6.99 -6.99
N PHE A 146 -5.20 6.34 -7.33
CA PHE A 146 -3.84 6.78 -7.02
C PHE A 146 -3.10 7.03 -8.32
N ALA A 147 -3.00 8.30 -8.71
CA ALA A 147 -2.47 8.72 -9.98
C ALA A 147 -0.94 8.74 -9.95
N TRP A 148 -0.34 8.38 -11.08
CA TRP A 148 1.10 8.30 -11.23
C TRP A 148 1.61 9.06 -12.46
N GLU A 149 2.75 9.74 -12.30
CA GLU A 149 3.34 10.56 -13.35
C GLU A 149 4.87 10.51 -13.38
N VAL A 150 5.42 10.34 -14.58
CA VAL A 150 6.83 10.62 -14.86
C VAL A 150 7.03 12.12 -14.92
N LEU A 151 7.90 12.64 -14.07
CA LEU A 151 8.27 14.06 -14.05
C LEU A 151 9.46 14.36 -14.95
N ARG A 152 10.41 13.42 -15.04
CA ARG A 152 11.60 13.56 -15.88
C ARG A 152 12.30 12.23 -16.10
N VAL A 153 12.79 11.99 -17.31
CA VAL A 153 13.74 10.90 -17.61
C VAL A 153 15.16 11.48 -17.73
N TYR A 154 16.14 10.82 -17.12
CA TYR A 154 17.54 11.25 -17.05
C TYR A 154 18.48 10.42 -17.92
N SER A 155 18.10 9.19 -18.27
CA SER A 155 18.92 8.31 -19.10
C SER A 155 18.08 7.47 -20.05
N ALA A 156 18.70 7.07 -21.16
CA ALA A 156 18.13 6.18 -22.16
C ALA A 156 18.37 4.70 -21.80
N PRO A 157 17.67 3.74 -22.44
CA PRO A 157 17.96 2.31 -22.31
C PRO A 157 19.44 1.97 -22.54
N PRO A 158 19.96 0.87 -21.94
CA PRO A 158 19.20 -0.18 -21.23
C PRO A 158 18.93 0.12 -19.75
N VAL A 159 19.46 1.22 -19.19
CA VAL A 159 19.22 1.61 -17.80
C VAL A 159 18.61 3.00 -17.78
N ILE A 160 17.30 3.05 -17.59
CA ILE A 160 16.50 4.27 -17.58
C ILE A 160 16.38 4.75 -16.13
N VAL A 161 16.81 5.97 -15.85
CA VAL A 161 16.61 6.63 -14.56
C VAL A 161 15.56 7.71 -14.74
N PHE A 162 14.54 7.74 -13.89
CA PHE A 162 13.49 8.76 -13.98
C PHE A 162 13.01 9.20 -12.60
N LYS A 163 12.58 10.46 -12.52
CA LYS A 163 11.86 11.02 -11.36
C LYS A 163 10.37 10.89 -11.61
N PHE A 164 9.62 10.52 -10.58
CA PHE A 164 8.17 10.37 -10.64
C PHE A 164 7.48 11.03 -9.43
N ARG A 165 6.16 11.10 -9.52
CA ARG A 165 5.27 11.33 -8.37
C ARG A 165 4.06 10.39 -8.39
N HIS A 166 3.55 10.10 -7.21
CA HIS A 166 2.29 9.38 -6.98
C HIS A 166 1.40 10.28 -6.11
N TRP A 167 0.10 10.36 -6.40
CA TRP A 167 -0.81 11.17 -5.61
C TRP A 167 -2.26 10.70 -5.63
N GLY A 168 -3.00 11.06 -4.58
CA GLY A 168 -4.44 10.85 -4.47
C GLY A 168 -5.03 11.78 -3.41
N HIS A 169 -6.35 11.84 -3.33
CA HIS A 169 -7.05 12.65 -2.31
C HIS A 169 -7.60 11.73 -1.23
N MET A 170 -7.28 12.02 0.04
CA MET A 170 -7.70 11.23 1.20
C MET A 170 -9.16 11.52 1.55
N GLU A 171 -10.07 10.96 0.76
CA GLU A 171 -11.52 11.19 0.87
C GLU A 171 -12.28 10.03 1.51
N GLY A 172 -11.60 8.94 1.83
CA GLY A 172 -12.14 7.88 2.67
C GLY A 172 -11.26 7.54 3.86
N PRO A 173 -11.72 6.62 4.71
CA PRO A 173 -11.05 6.27 5.95
C PRO A 173 -9.78 5.46 5.69
N TYR A 174 -8.81 5.60 6.59
CA TYR A 174 -7.57 4.81 6.57
C TYR A 174 -7.21 4.36 7.99
N LYS A 175 -7.28 3.05 8.27
CA LYS A 175 -6.92 2.45 9.59
C LYS A 175 -7.54 3.17 10.81
N GLY A 176 -8.81 3.59 10.70
CA GLY A 176 -9.52 4.32 11.77
C GLY A 176 -9.26 5.83 11.77
N HIS A 177 -8.47 6.36 10.85
CA HIS A 177 -8.34 7.80 10.64
C HIS A 177 -9.44 8.31 9.70
N ALA A 178 -10.09 9.39 10.11
CA ALA A 178 -11.10 10.07 9.31
C ALA A 178 -10.50 10.69 8.03
N PRO A 179 -11.28 10.77 6.93
CA PRO A 179 -10.83 11.42 5.70
C PRO A 179 -10.54 12.90 5.93
N THR A 180 -9.41 13.38 5.42
CA THR A 180 -9.00 14.80 5.53
C THR A 180 -9.45 15.62 4.31
N GLY A 181 -9.73 14.97 3.19
CA GLY A 181 -9.95 15.61 1.89
C GLY A 181 -8.69 16.22 1.28
N GLU A 182 -7.52 16.08 1.94
CA GLU A 182 -6.27 16.63 1.46
C GLU A 182 -5.64 15.73 0.39
N LYS A 183 -4.89 16.36 -0.52
CA LYS A 183 -4.03 15.63 -1.45
C LYS A 183 -2.84 15.06 -0.70
N VAL A 184 -2.66 13.75 -0.80
CA VAL A 184 -1.48 13.03 -0.38
C VAL A 184 -0.63 12.77 -1.62
N GLU A 185 0.62 13.22 -1.60
CA GLU A 185 1.52 13.17 -2.75
C GLU A 185 2.94 12.83 -2.24
N PHE A 186 3.62 11.95 -2.96
CA PHE A 186 5.03 11.66 -2.71
C PHE A 186 5.83 11.63 -4.00
N HIS A 187 7.13 11.88 -3.86
CA HIS A 187 8.07 11.84 -4.98
C HIS A 187 9.10 10.74 -4.82
N GLY A 188 9.59 10.27 -5.96
CA GLY A 188 10.66 9.28 -5.97
C GLY A 188 11.50 9.30 -7.24
N VAL A 189 12.53 8.47 -7.22
CA VAL A 189 13.36 8.14 -8.37
C VAL A 189 13.33 6.63 -8.55
N ALA A 190 13.28 6.18 -9.80
CA ALA A 190 13.46 4.77 -10.10
C ALA A 190 14.62 4.57 -11.09
N VAL A 191 15.32 3.47 -10.91
CA VAL A 191 16.30 2.93 -11.85
C VAL A 191 15.66 1.68 -12.47
N LEU A 192 15.45 1.73 -13.78
CA LEU A 192 14.75 0.70 -14.53
C LEU A 192 15.70 0.14 -15.59
N LYS A 193 16.21 -1.07 -15.35
CA LYS A 193 16.90 -1.85 -16.37
C LYS A 193 15.87 -2.52 -17.27
N VAL A 194 16.03 -2.41 -18.57
CA VAL A 194 15.12 -2.98 -19.56
C VAL A 194 15.85 -3.86 -20.57
N ASP A 195 15.10 -4.78 -21.17
CA ASP A 195 15.55 -5.59 -22.30
C ASP A 195 15.41 -4.87 -23.65
N GLU A 196 15.76 -5.57 -24.73
CA GLU A 196 15.66 -5.06 -26.11
C GLU A 196 14.23 -4.72 -26.54
N GLN A 197 13.22 -5.23 -25.83
CA GLN A 197 11.80 -4.94 -26.05
C GLN A 197 11.24 -3.92 -25.05
N LEU A 198 12.11 -3.25 -24.29
CA LEU A 198 11.77 -2.30 -23.22
C LEU A 198 10.97 -2.91 -22.05
N ARG A 199 11.06 -4.23 -21.84
CA ARG A 199 10.45 -4.90 -20.68
C ARG A 199 11.38 -4.81 -19.49
N ALA A 200 10.81 -4.59 -18.30
CA ALA A 200 11.57 -4.47 -17.05
C ALA A 200 12.33 -5.76 -16.72
N GLU A 201 13.64 -5.66 -16.51
CA GLU A 201 14.50 -6.71 -15.95
C GLU A 201 14.75 -6.45 -14.47
N ASP A 202 15.13 -5.24 -14.10
CA ASP A 202 15.45 -4.90 -12.73
C ASP A 202 14.92 -3.50 -12.42
N VAL A 203 14.19 -3.38 -11.32
CA VAL A 203 13.52 -2.15 -10.90
C VAL A 203 13.97 -1.82 -9.49
N GLU A 204 14.63 -0.67 -9.34
CA GLU A 204 14.94 -0.09 -8.04
C GLU A 204 14.11 1.16 -7.83
N VAL A 205 13.35 1.23 -6.73
CA VAL A 205 12.50 2.39 -6.41
C VAL A 205 13.00 3.06 -5.15
N TYR A 206 13.21 4.38 -5.21
CA TYR A 206 13.69 5.20 -4.10
C TYR A 206 12.70 6.32 -3.80
N TYR A 207 12.12 6.33 -2.60
CA TYR A 207 11.14 7.34 -2.16
C TYR A 207 11.01 7.36 -0.63
N ASP A 208 10.41 8.43 -0.09
CA ASP A 208 10.06 8.51 1.33
C ASP A 208 8.61 8.02 1.55
N PRO A 209 8.39 6.85 2.17
CA PRO A 209 7.04 6.37 2.47
C PRO A 209 6.32 7.22 3.53
N GLY A 210 7.04 8.05 4.29
CA GLY A 210 6.46 9.00 5.23
C GLY A 210 5.67 10.12 4.56
N GLU A 211 6.04 10.55 3.34
CA GLU A 211 5.27 11.53 2.56
C GLU A 211 3.87 11.01 2.22
N LEU A 212 3.75 9.72 1.92
CA LEU A 212 2.47 9.05 1.68
C LEU A 212 1.71 8.81 2.99
N LEU A 213 2.32 8.07 3.90
CA LEU A 213 1.60 7.56 5.07
C LEU A 213 1.30 8.65 6.09
N GLY A 214 2.15 9.68 6.21
CA GLY A 214 1.91 10.83 7.06
C GLY A 214 0.63 11.59 6.68
N GLY A 215 0.34 11.68 5.37
CA GLY A 215 -0.92 12.26 4.88
C GLY A 215 -2.14 11.40 5.24
N LEU A 216 -2.00 10.07 5.20
CA LEU A 216 -3.09 9.12 5.45
C LEU A 216 -3.45 8.94 6.93
N ILE A 217 -2.55 9.27 7.86
CA ILE A 217 -2.79 9.16 9.31
C ILE A 217 -3.02 10.52 9.99
N LYS A 218 -3.13 11.60 9.21
CA LYS A 218 -3.32 12.96 9.74
C LYS A 218 -4.73 13.19 10.30
N GLY A 219 -5.73 12.48 9.76
CA GLY A 219 -7.12 12.60 10.20
C GLY A 219 -7.30 12.20 11.66
N ALA A 220 -8.34 12.76 12.30
CA ALA A 220 -8.73 12.35 13.65
C ALA A 220 -8.90 10.83 13.68
N GLN A 221 -8.26 10.19 14.64
CA GLN A 221 -8.42 8.77 14.85
C GLN A 221 -9.74 8.55 15.58
N ASP A 222 -10.57 7.64 15.08
CA ASP A 222 -11.69 7.14 15.86
C ASP A 222 -11.08 6.56 17.14
N ASP A 223 -11.31 7.25 18.27
CA ASP A 223 -11.09 6.67 19.58
C ASP A 223 -12.01 5.44 19.63
N VAL A 224 -11.48 4.25 19.30
CA VAL A 224 -12.13 3.02 19.70
C VAL A 224 -12.09 3.09 21.21
N VAL A 225 -13.23 3.50 21.76
CA VAL A 225 -13.37 3.91 23.13
C VAL A 225 -12.78 2.81 24.01
N GLU A 226 -11.68 3.12 24.69
CA GLU A 226 -11.21 2.31 25.82
C GLU A 226 -12.31 2.17 26.88
N GLU A 227 -13.41 2.93 26.80
CA GLU A 227 -14.60 2.76 27.61
C GLU A 227 -15.27 1.40 27.42
N GLU A 228 -15.38 0.81 26.22
CA GLU A 228 -15.97 -0.54 26.12
C GLU A 228 -15.07 -1.59 26.79
N ARG A 229 -13.75 -1.41 26.72
CA ARG A 229 -12.79 -2.31 27.40
C ARG A 229 -12.76 -2.09 28.91
N GLY A 230 -12.95 -0.85 29.36
CA GLY A 230 -13.01 -0.45 30.76
C GLY A 230 -14.33 -0.87 31.43
N GLU A 231 -15.46 -0.74 30.72
CA GLU A 231 -16.77 -1.19 31.19
C GLU A 231 -16.85 -2.71 31.23
N VAL A 232 -16.32 -3.42 30.22
CA VAL A 232 -16.23 -4.88 30.24
C VAL A 232 -15.28 -5.37 31.33
N ALA A 233 -14.11 -4.74 31.52
CA ALA A 233 -13.20 -5.09 32.59
C ALA A 233 -13.75 -4.76 33.99
N LEU A 234 -14.51 -3.67 34.14
CA LEU A 234 -15.18 -3.32 35.40
C LEU A 234 -16.33 -4.29 35.68
N ALA A 235 -17.12 -4.66 34.67
CA ALA A 235 -18.19 -5.63 34.78
C ALA A 235 -17.66 -7.03 35.14
N GLU A 236 -16.55 -7.47 34.53
CA GLU A 236 -15.88 -8.72 34.88
C GLU A 236 -15.37 -8.70 36.33
N ARG A 237 -14.69 -7.63 36.76
CA ARG A 237 -14.20 -7.48 38.15
C ARG A 237 -15.32 -7.42 39.19
N LEU A 238 -16.45 -6.80 38.85
CA LEU A 238 -17.64 -6.79 39.72
C LEU A 238 -18.31 -8.16 39.79
N SER A 239 -18.28 -8.94 38.70
CA SER A 239 -18.80 -10.32 38.69
C SER A 239 -17.91 -11.30 39.47
N GLU A 240 -16.58 -11.15 39.41
CA GLU A 240 -15.63 -11.93 40.21
C GLU A 240 -15.76 -11.58 41.71
N ALA A 241 -15.93 -10.30 42.06
CA ALA A 241 -16.17 -9.90 43.44
C ALA A 241 -17.50 -10.44 44.01
N ALA A 242 -18.53 -10.60 43.18
CA ALA A 242 -19.83 -11.14 43.59
C ALA A 242 -19.83 -12.67 43.75
N THR A 243 -18.84 -13.38 43.20
CA THR A 243 -18.71 -14.84 43.33
C THR A 243 -17.84 -15.28 44.50
N VAL A 244 -17.13 -14.34 45.16
CA VAL A 244 -16.31 -14.60 46.35
C VAL A 244 -16.98 -14.03 47.61
N SER A 245 -18.12 -14.62 48.01
CA SER A 245 -18.65 -14.77 49.39
C SER A 245 -20.14 -15.14 49.33
N PRO A 246 -20.67 -16.06 50.17
CA PRO A 246 -20.27 -16.28 51.57
C PRO A 246 -20.08 -17.75 51.98
N SER A 247 -19.19 -17.98 52.95
CA SER A 247 -19.49 -18.76 54.17
C SER A 247 -18.29 -18.68 55.10
N GLY A 248 -18.46 -18.05 56.25
CA GLY A 248 -17.44 -17.94 57.28
C GLY A 248 -17.28 -19.20 58.13
N ALA A 249 -16.16 -19.25 58.84
CA ALA A 249 -16.07 -19.69 60.22
C ALA A 249 -14.76 -19.17 60.83
N ASP A 250 -14.89 -18.57 62.01
CA ASP A 250 -13.84 -18.00 62.87
C ASP A 250 -12.69 -18.97 63.19
N GLN A 251 -11.47 -18.44 63.21
CA GLN A 251 -10.43 -18.88 64.16
C GLN A 251 -9.67 -17.67 64.72
N PRO A 252 -9.39 -17.64 66.04
CA PRO A 252 -8.74 -16.51 66.68
C PRO A 252 -7.23 -16.46 66.35
N PRO A 253 -6.60 -15.27 66.41
CA PRO A 253 -5.25 -15.07 65.91
C PRO A 253 -4.21 -15.71 66.84
N GLN A 254 -3.36 -16.58 66.27
CA GLN A 254 -2.09 -16.94 66.89
C GLN A 254 -1.07 -15.82 66.62
N GLY A 255 -0.39 -15.39 67.70
CA GLY A 255 0.44 -14.19 67.74
C GLY A 255 1.65 -14.20 66.81
N CYS A 256 1.99 -13.01 66.31
CA CYS A 256 3.21 -12.75 65.55
C CYS A 256 4.43 -12.66 66.50
N PRO A 257 5.52 -13.40 66.23
CA PRO A 257 6.66 -13.47 67.12
C PRO A 257 7.76 -12.49 66.71
N PHE A 258 7.49 -11.19 66.50
CA PHE A 258 8.58 -10.24 66.17
C PHE A 258 8.21 -8.78 66.43
N LEU A 259 7.95 -8.40 67.69
CA LEU A 259 8.19 -7.04 68.20
C LEU A 259 8.52 -7.11 69.70
N SER A 260 9.70 -6.64 70.06
CA SER A 260 10.29 -6.61 71.41
C SER A 260 10.13 -5.24 72.08
N ALA A 261 10.26 -5.27 73.43
CA ALA A 261 10.88 -4.29 74.33
C ALA A 261 10.02 -3.22 75.04
N GLY A 262 10.18 -3.17 76.38
CA GLY A 262 10.28 -1.90 77.14
C GLY A 262 9.45 -1.76 78.42
N LYS A 263 10.14 -1.70 79.58
CA LYS A 263 9.75 -1.28 80.97
C LYS A 263 9.04 0.10 81.03
N PRO A 264 8.52 0.64 82.18
CA PRO A 264 8.86 0.50 83.64
C PRO A 264 7.63 0.07 84.50
N GLU A 265 7.62 -0.15 85.82
CA GLU A 265 8.40 0.28 87.01
C GLU A 265 9.05 -0.91 87.75
#